data_AF-A0A662BCB4-F1
#
_entry.id   AF-A0A662BCB4-F1
#
_cell.length_a   1.000
_cell.length_b   1.000
_cell.length_c   1.000
_cell.angle_alpha   90.00
_cell.angle_beta   90.00
_cell.angle_gamma   90.00
#
_symmetry.space_group_name_H-M   'P 1'
#
loop_
_entity.id
_entity.type
_entity.pdbx_description
1 polymer ?
#
loop_
_entity_poly.entity_id
_entity_poly.type
_entity_poly.pdbx_seq_one_letter_code
_entity_poly.pdbx_strand_id
1 'polypeptide(L)'
;LLFLVSGMSTGAAVIMWMSKDHRERKIMSMIDLVLIIVEMFFITHLFMGFMASTAVQIEAAELFLGGEFTVSFWVFVVILGLIFPAILEILELRGYKIPVAVPALLILFGGLAFRVIMVEAGQLTRYLY
;
A
#
# COMPACT_ATOMS: atom_id res chain seq x y z
N LEU A 1 1.82 -10.51 7.80
CA LEU A 1 2.97 -10.06 6.99
C LEU A 1 2.64 -8.80 6.21
N LEU A 2 1.55 -8.77 5.44
CA LEU A 2 1.13 -7.57 4.69
C LEU A 2 1.11 -6.28 5.53
N PHE A 3 0.42 -6.28 6.69
CA PHE A 3 0.41 -5.13 7.61
C PHE A 3 1.78 -4.70 8.13
N LEU A 4 2.72 -5.63 8.27
CA LEU A 4 4.08 -5.31 8.72
C LEU A 4 4.84 -4.60 7.59
N VAL A 5 4.74 -5.10 6.36
CA VAL A 5 5.38 -4.48 5.17
C VAL A 5 4.82 -3.09 4.93
N SER A 6 3.50 -2.95 4.93
CA SER A 6 2.82 -1.65 4.83
C SER A 6 3.25 -0.70 5.96
N GLY A 7 3.37 -1.22 7.19
CA GLY A 7 3.90 -0.48 8.34
C GLY A 7 5.33 0.02 8.11
N MET A 8 6.21 -0.83 7.62
CA MET A 8 7.60 -0.47 7.32
C MET A 8 7.68 0.57 6.20
N SER A 9 6.87 0.45 5.14
CA SER A 9 6.81 1.44 4.05
C SER A 9 6.36 2.81 4.57
N THR A 10 5.28 2.84 5.36
CA THR A 10 4.83 4.09 5.99
C THR A 10 5.89 4.71 6.92
N GLY A 11 6.67 3.88 7.63
CA GLY A 11 7.80 4.36 8.43
C GLY A 11 8.94 4.94 7.59
N ALA A 12 9.31 4.26 6.49
CA ALA A 12 10.31 4.72 5.54
C ALA A 12 9.90 6.06 4.92
N ALA A 13 8.63 6.22 4.53
CA ALA A 13 8.07 7.47 4.03
C ALA A 13 8.18 8.63 5.04
N VAL A 14 7.91 8.38 6.32
CA VAL A 14 8.07 9.41 7.38
C VAL A 14 9.52 9.84 7.51
N ILE A 15 10.46 8.89 7.55
CA ILE A 15 11.89 9.19 7.65
C ILE A 15 12.35 9.95 6.40
N MET A 16 11.91 9.53 5.22
CA MET A 16 12.22 10.19 3.95
C MET A 16 11.73 11.65 3.95
N TRP A 17 10.52 11.91 4.45
CA TRP A 17 9.97 13.26 4.53
C TRP A 17 10.71 14.15 5.54
N MET A 18 11.05 13.61 6.71
CA MET A 18 11.66 14.36 7.81
C MET A 18 13.18 14.50 7.71
N SER A 19 13.86 13.58 7.04
CA SER A 19 15.32 13.60 6.91
C SER A 19 15.78 14.88 6.21
N LYS A 20 16.88 15.47 6.67
CA LYS A 20 17.53 16.62 6.02
C LYS A 20 18.69 16.18 5.13
N ASP A 21 19.13 14.94 5.24
CA ASP A 21 20.26 14.40 4.49
C ASP A 21 19.79 13.77 3.17
N HIS A 22 20.40 14.20 2.06
CA HIS A 22 19.99 13.73 0.74
C HIS A 22 20.33 12.25 0.50
N ARG A 23 21.36 11.70 1.14
CA ARG A 23 21.72 10.28 1.00
C ARG A 23 20.73 9.42 1.78
N GLU A 24 20.38 9.81 3.00
CA GLU A 24 19.39 9.12 3.82
C GLU A 24 18.04 9.05 3.11
N ARG A 25 17.57 10.16 2.52
CA ARG A 25 16.35 10.19 1.70
C ARG A 25 16.39 9.18 0.55
N LYS A 26 17.49 9.13 -0.20
CA LYS A 26 17.66 8.17 -1.30
C LYS A 26 17.64 6.72 -0.81
N ILE A 27 18.31 6.44 0.32
CA ILE A 27 18.32 5.10 0.91
C ILE A 27 16.90 4.70 1.34
N MET A 28 16.18 5.59 2.02
CA MET A 28 14.79 5.33 2.42
C MET A 28 13.87 5.12 1.22
N SER A 29 14.02 5.88 0.14
CA SER A 29 13.25 5.66 -1.10
C SER A 29 13.58 4.33 -1.76
N MET A 30 14.85 3.93 -1.82
CA MET A 30 15.19 2.59 -2.36
C MET A 30 14.62 1.46 -1.50
N ILE A 31 14.64 1.60 -0.16
CA ILE A 31 14.04 0.63 0.74
C ILE A 31 12.52 0.59 0.53
N ASP A 32 11.88 1.75 0.45
CA ASP A 32 10.44 1.86 0.25
C ASP A 32 9.99 1.23 -1.07
N LEU A 33 10.70 1.48 -2.17
CA LEU A 33 10.45 0.81 -3.45
C LEU A 33 10.48 -0.71 -3.36
N VAL A 34 11.42 -1.28 -2.60
CA VAL A 34 11.46 -2.73 -2.35
C VAL A 34 10.25 -3.17 -1.51
N LEU A 35 9.89 -2.41 -0.48
CA LEU A 35 8.72 -2.69 0.35
C LEU A 35 7.42 -2.63 -0.44
N ILE A 36 7.24 -1.66 -1.34
CA ILE A 36 6.08 -1.56 -2.24
C ILE A 36 5.99 -2.80 -3.14
N ILE A 37 7.10 -3.27 -3.71
CA ILE A 37 7.11 -4.49 -4.54
C ILE A 37 6.68 -5.71 -3.71
N VAL A 38 7.22 -5.85 -2.49
CA VAL A 38 6.85 -6.93 -1.57
C VAL A 38 5.39 -6.81 -1.11
N GLU A 39 4.89 -5.59 -0.90
CA GLU A 39 3.50 -5.32 -0.54
C GLU A 39 2.55 -5.73 -1.67
N MET A 40 2.85 -5.34 -2.91
CA MET A 40 2.12 -5.77 -4.11
C MET A 40 2.11 -7.29 -4.26
N PHE A 41 3.24 -7.95 -4.01
CA PHE A 41 3.32 -9.42 -3.97
C PHE A 41 2.38 -10.00 -2.89
N PHE A 42 2.36 -9.44 -1.67
CA PHE A 42 1.47 -9.95 -0.62
C PHE A 42 -0.01 -9.63 -0.86
N ILE A 43 -0.34 -8.49 -1.47
CA ILE A 43 -1.73 -8.15 -1.85
C ILE A 43 -2.24 -9.17 -2.87
N THR A 44 -1.47 -9.43 -3.92
CA THR A 44 -1.87 -10.43 -4.93
C THR A 44 -2.02 -11.82 -4.33
N HIS A 45 -1.09 -12.24 -3.47
CA HIS A 45 -1.16 -13.54 -2.79
C HIS A 45 -2.31 -13.63 -1.78
N LEU A 46 -2.68 -12.52 -1.13
CA LEU A 46 -3.84 -12.47 -0.25
C LEU A 46 -5.11 -12.84 -1.01
N PHE A 47 -5.36 -12.19 -2.16
CA PHE A 47 -6.55 -12.47 -2.95
C PHE A 47 -6.51 -13.84 -3.61
N MET A 48 -5.35 -14.30 -4.11
CA MET A 48 -5.21 -15.68 -4.58
C MET A 48 -5.53 -16.69 -3.47
N GLY A 49 -5.06 -16.44 -2.25
CA GLY A 49 -5.33 -17.27 -1.08
C GLY A 49 -6.81 -17.30 -0.70
N PHE A 50 -7.48 -16.14 -0.72
CA PHE A 50 -8.92 -16.06 -0.45
C PHE A 50 -9.76 -16.80 -1.50
N MET A 51 -9.45 -16.62 -2.78
CA MET A 51 -10.15 -17.27 -3.89
C MET A 51 -9.96 -18.80 -3.91
N ALA A 52 -8.88 -19.31 -3.32
CA ALA A 52 -8.58 -20.74 -3.23
C ALA A 52 -9.11 -21.41 -1.95
N SER A 53 -9.88 -20.69 -1.14
CA SER A 53 -10.25 -21.12 0.22
C SER A 53 -11.76 -21.31 0.39
N THR A 54 -12.25 -21.22 1.63
CA THR A 54 -13.65 -21.44 2.00
C THR A 54 -14.57 -20.38 1.38
N ALA A 55 -15.87 -20.70 1.27
CA ALA A 55 -16.88 -19.78 0.73
C ALA A 55 -16.86 -18.39 1.40
N VAL A 56 -16.67 -18.34 2.73
CA VAL A 56 -16.56 -17.08 3.49
C VAL A 56 -15.37 -16.23 3.03
N GLN A 57 -14.23 -16.86 2.73
CA GLN A 57 -13.04 -16.14 2.28
C GLN A 57 -13.18 -15.68 0.82
N ILE A 58 -13.86 -16.46 -0.02
CA ILE A 58 -14.19 -16.06 -1.39
C ILE A 58 -15.13 -14.85 -1.37
N GLU A 59 -16.18 -14.88 -0.56
CA GLU A 59 -17.12 -13.75 -0.39
C GLU A 59 -16.39 -12.49 0.12
N ALA A 60 -15.44 -12.67 1.05
CA ALA A 60 -14.58 -11.58 1.50
C ALA A 60 -13.70 -11.02 0.37
N ALA A 61 -13.21 -11.84 -0.57
CA ALA A 61 -12.46 -11.37 -1.73
C ALA A 61 -13.34 -10.60 -2.72
N GLU A 62 -14.58 -11.04 -2.92
CA GLU A 62 -15.53 -10.38 -3.82
C GLU A 62 -15.82 -8.94 -3.41
N LEU A 63 -15.80 -8.63 -2.11
CA LEU A 63 -15.90 -7.25 -1.59
C LEU A 63 -14.84 -6.30 -2.20
N PHE A 64 -13.67 -6.82 -2.60
CA PHE A 64 -12.56 -6.05 -3.19
C PHE A 64 -12.41 -6.24 -4.71
N LEU A 65 -12.95 -7.31 -5.29
CA LEU A 65 -12.80 -7.64 -6.72
C LEU A 65 -14.02 -7.23 -7.57
N GLY A 66 -15.15 -6.93 -6.94
CA GLY A 66 -16.35 -6.43 -7.60
C GLY A 66 -17.38 -5.78 -6.67
N GLY A 67 -17.14 -5.79 -5.34
CA GLY A 67 -18.02 -5.22 -4.33
C GLY A 67 -17.65 -3.80 -3.90
N GLU A 68 -18.15 -3.42 -2.72
CA GLU A 68 -18.15 -2.07 -2.18
C GLU A 68 -16.75 -1.45 -2.02
N PHE A 69 -15.73 -2.24 -1.69
CA PHE A 69 -14.37 -1.74 -1.48
C PHE A 69 -13.50 -1.74 -2.73
N THR A 70 -14.00 -2.23 -3.87
CA THR A 70 -13.20 -2.37 -5.11
C THR A 70 -12.57 -1.04 -5.52
N VAL A 71 -13.39 0.00 -5.69
CA VAL A 71 -12.88 1.32 -6.11
C VAL A 71 -11.94 1.88 -5.05
N SER A 72 -12.34 1.84 -3.79
CA SER A 72 -11.57 2.42 -2.70
C SER A 72 -10.21 1.76 -2.53
N PHE A 73 -10.16 0.43 -2.58
CA PHE A 73 -8.93 -0.33 -2.44
C PHE A 73 -8.00 -0.14 -3.65
N TRP A 74 -8.47 -0.39 -4.87
CA TRP A 74 -7.59 -0.34 -6.04
C TRP A 74 -7.14 1.09 -6.39
N VAL A 75 -8.01 2.09 -6.21
CA VAL A 75 -7.64 3.48 -6.52
C VAL A 75 -6.82 4.10 -5.39
N PHE A 76 -7.30 4.09 -4.14
CA PHE A 76 -6.60 4.81 -3.07
C PHE A 76 -5.41 4.04 -2.51
N VAL A 77 -5.50 2.71 -2.39
CA VAL A 77 -4.39 1.91 -1.86
C VAL A 77 -3.41 1.57 -2.97
N VAL A 78 -3.87 0.86 -4.02
CA VAL A 78 -2.94 0.31 -5.02
C VAL A 78 -2.41 1.40 -5.96
N ILE A 79 -3.28 2.23 -6.54
CA ILE A 79 -2.81 3.26 -7.49
C ILE A 79 -2.17 4.42 -6.75
N LEU A 80 -2.89 5.08 -5.85
CA LEU A 80 -2.40 6.30 -5.19
C LEU A 80 -1.40 6.02 -4.06
N GLY A 81 -1.55 4.90 -3.35
CA GLY A 81 -0.69 4.54 -2.23
C GLY A 81 0.58 3.78 -2.59
N LEU A 82 0.61 3.09 -3.74
CA LEU A 82 1.73 2.22 -4.12
C LEU A 82 2.31 2.56 -5.51
N ILE A 83 1.50 2.46 -6.58
CA ILE A 83 2.00 2.61 -7.96
C ILE A 83 2.49 4.04 -8.22
N PHE A 84 1.68 5.04 -7.88
CA PHE A 84 1.99 6.44 -8.16
C PHE A 84 3.22 6.92 -7.37
N PRO A 85 3.35 6.65 -6.05
CA PRO A 85 4.57 6.93 -5.30
C PRO A 85 5.78 6.21 -5.86
N ALA A 86 5.67 4.92 -6.19
CA ALA A 86 6.79 4.17 -6.77
C ALA A 86 7.30 4.80 -8.08
N ILE A 87 6.39 5.27 -8.95
CA ILE A 87 6.79 6.00 -10.17
C ILE A 87 7.53 7.29 -9.81
N LEU A 88 7.01 8.08 -8.87
CA LEU A 88 7.65 9.32 -8.43
C LEU A 88 9.04 9.07 -7.85
N GLU A 89 9.19 8.05 -7.02
CA GLU A 89 10.48 7.68 -6.42
C GLU A 89 11.49 7.19 -7.47
N ILE A 90 11.06 6.37 -8.43
CA ILE A 90 11.91 5.96 -9.56
C ILE A 90 12.37 7.17 -10.37
N LEU A 91 11.48 8.14 -10.60
CA LEU A 91 11.83 9.37 -11.31
C LEU A 91 12.82 10.23 -10.49
N GLU A 92 12.63 10.34 -9.17
CA GLU A 92 13.58 11.04 -8.29
C GLU A 92 14.97 10.39 -8.34
N LEU A 93 15.03 9.05 -8.27
CA LEU A 93 16.28 8.30 -8.36
C LEU A 93 16.98 8.45 -9.73
N ARG A 94 16.21 8.68 -10.80
CA ARG A 94 16.73 8.99 -12.15
C ARG A 94 17.20 10.45 -12.30
N GLY A 95 17.06 11.28 -11.26
CA GLY A 95 17.55 12.66 -11.23
C GLY A 95 16.49 13.72 -11.54
N TYR A 96 15.22 13.37 -11.64
CA TYR A 96 14.14 14.35 -11.72
C TYR A 96 13.94 15.05 -10.37
N LYS A 97 13.68 16.35 -10.38
CA LYS A 97 13.43 17.14 -9.17
C LYS A 97 11.99 16.96 -8.71
N ILE A 98 11.73 15.91 -7.95
CA ILE A 98 10.44 15.67 -7.32
C ILE A 98 10.51 16.10 -5.85
N PRO A 99 9.54 16.89 -5.34
CA PRO A 99 9.50 17.21 -3.92
C PRO A 99 9.21 15.94 -3.11
N VAL A 100 10.14 15.56 -2.24
CA VAL A 100 10.10 14.33 -1.41
C VAL A 100 8.83 14.20 -0.56
N ALA A 101 8.20 15.32 -0.21
CA ALA A 101 6.92 15.32 0.50
C ALA A 101 5.78 14.67 -0.30
N VAL A 102 5.81 14.73 -1.63
CA VAL A 102 4.73 14.20 -2.48
C VAL A 102 4.64 12.67 -2.39
N PRO A 103 5.68 11.87 -2.72
CA PRO A 103 5.61 10.41 -2.58
C PRO A 103 5.36 10.01 -1.12
N ALA A 104 6.03 10.66 -0.16
CA ALA A 104 5.86 10.34 1.26
C ALA A 104 4.42 10.53 1.77
N LEU A 105 3.75 11.63 1.41
CA LEU A 105 2.36 11.88 1.81
C LEU A 105 1.39 10.89 1.17
N LEU A 106 1.64 10.51 -0.08
CA LEU A 106 0.82 9.52 -0.79
C LEU A 106 0.94 8.13 -0.16
N ILE A 107 2.16 7.71 0.22
CA ILE A 107 2.40 6.44 0.92
C ILE A 107 1.73 6.45 2.30
N LEU A 108 1.87 7.56 3.05
CA LEU A 108 1.22 7.71 4.35
C LEU A 108 -0.31 7.63 4.25
N PHE A 109 -0.88 8.32 3.26
CA PHE A 109 -2.31 8.29 2.99
C PHE A 109 -2.77 6.90 2.56
N GLY A 110 -2.09 6.28 1.59
CA GLY A 110 -2.39 4.95 1.09
C GLY A 110 -2.30 3.88 2.16
N GLY A 111 -1.28 3.93 3.01
CA GLY A 111 -1.14 3.04 4.16
C GLY A 111 -2.23 3.26 5.22
N LEU A 112 -2.68 4.49 5.45
CA LEU A 112 -3.81 4.74 6.35
C LEU A 112 -5.12 4.20 5.75
N ALA A 113 -5.39 4.50 4.47
CA ALA A 113 -6.54 4.01 3.74
C ALA A 113 -6.58 2.48 3.73
N PHE A 114 -5.44 1.82 3.50
CA PHE A 114 -5.31 0.36 3.59
C PHE A 114 -5.78 -0.17 4.94
N ARG A 115 -5.30 0.41 6.04
CA ARG A 115 -5.68 -0.03 7.40
C ARG A 115 -7.18 0.12 7.64
N VAL A 116 -7.76 1.25 7.25
CA VAL A 116 -9.20 1.52 7.44
C VAL A 116 -10.03 0.54 6.62
N ILE A 117 -9.76 0.44 5.31
CA ILE A 117 -10.50 -0.44 4.38
C ILE A 117 -10.43 -1.90 4.84
N MET A 118 -9.26 -2.38 5.24
CA MET A 118 -9.11 -3.77 5.69
C MET A 118 -9.88 -4.05 6.99
N VAL A 119 -9.97 -3.07 7.90
CA VAL A 119 -10.75 -3.22 9.15
C VAL A 119 -12.25 -3.22 8.84
N GLU A 120 -12.72 -2.28 8.02
CA GLU A 120 -14.13 -2.19 7.64
C GLU A 120 -14.61 -3.43 6.87
N ALA A 121 -13.83 -3.89 5.89
CA ALA A 121 -14.13 -5.13 5.16
C ALA A 121 -14.15 -6.36 6.08
N GLY A 122 -13.25 -6.43 7.05
CA GLY A 122 -13.23 -7.49 8.06
C GLY A 122 -14.46 -7.49 8.95
N GLN A 123 -14.98 -6.31 9.31
CA GLN A 123 -16.21 -6.17 10.10
C GLN A 123 -17.45 -6.60 9.31
N LEU A 124 -17.55 -6.21 8.03
CA LEU A 124 -18.67 -6.59 7.18
C LEU A 124 -18.72 -8.09 6.93
N THR A 125 -17.58 -8.73 6.70
CA THR A 125 -17.50 -10.20 6.55
C THR A 125 -17.96 -10.92 7.82
N ARG A 126 -17.72 -10.34 9.00
CA ARG A 126 -18.17 -10.91 10.28
C ARG A 126 -19.63 -10.61 10.61
N TYR A 127 -20.24 -9.58 10.03
CA TYR A 127 -21.66 -9.28 10.24
C TYR A 127 -22.58 -10.20 9.41
N LEU A 128 -22.05 -10.76 8.31
CA LEU A 128 -22.74 -11.73 7.46
C LEU A 128 -22.81 -13.15 8.06
N TYR A 129 -22.16 -13.40 9.21
CA TYR A 129 -22.10 -14.70 9.91
C TYR A 129 -22.34 -14.56 11.41
#